data_AF-A0A5E4G5R4-F1
#
_entry.id   AF-A0A5E4G5R4-F1
#
_cell.length_a   1.000
_cell.length_b   1.000
_cell.length_c   1.000
_cell.angle_alpha   90.00
_cell.angle_beta   90.00
_cell.angle_gamma   90.00
#
_symmetry.space_group_name_H-M   'P 1'
#
loop_
_entity.id
_entity.type
_entity.pdbx_description
1 polymer ?
#
loop_
_entity_poly.entity_id
_entity_poly.type
_entity_poly.pdbx_seq_one_letter_code
_entity_poly.pdbx_strand_id
1 'polypeptide(L)' 'QVKAERQKPSGLLQPLPIPEWKWEHLTMDFVFKLPRTQNKHDGVWVIVDQLTKSAHFLP' A
#
# COMPACT_ATOMS: atom_id res chain seq x y z
N GLN A 1 36.05 25.10 -5.62
CA GLN A 1 35.14 24.30 -6.47
C GLN A 1 33.82 24.11 -5.72
N VAL A 2 32.69 24.42 -6.36
CA VAL A 2 31.36 24.28 -5.74
C VAL A 2 30.81 22.89 -6.05
N LYS A 3 30.28 22.20 -5.03
CA LYS A 3 29.68 20.87 -5.16
C LYS A 3 28.35 20.99 -5.91
N ALA A 4 28.27 20.42 -7.10
CA ALA A 4 27.03 20.38 -7.88
C ALA A 4 25.98 19.50 -7.21
N GLU A 5 24.74 19.97 -7.18
CA GLU A 5 23.60 19.21 -6.67
C GLU A 5 23.32 18.01 -7.59
N ARG A 6 23.21 16.81 -6.99
CA ARG A 6 23.13 15.53 -7.72
C ARG A 6 21.71 14.94 -7.74
N GLN A 7 20.77 15.57 -7.04
CA GLN A 7 19.39 15.07 -6.98
C GLN A 7 18.54 15.68 -8.09
N LYS A 8 17.80 14.80 -8.77
CA LYS A 8 16.83 15.22 -9.78
C LYS A 8 15.61 15.80 -9.05
N PRO A 9 15.03 16.92 -9.51
CA PRO A 9 13.80 17.43 -8.92
C PRO A 9 12.71 16.36 -8.96
N SER A 10 11.93 16.25 -7.88
CA SER A 10 10.79 15.34 -7.83
C SER A 10 9.85 15.62 -8.99
N GLY A 11 9.50 14.58 -9.74
CA GLY A 11 8.56 14.66 -10.86
C GLY A 11 7.10 14.70 -10.39
N LEU A 12 6.19 15.01 -11.32
CA LEU A 12 4.76 14.88 -11.08
C LEU A 12 4.38 13.40 -10.92
N LEU A 13 3.58 13.09 -9.91
CA LEU A 13 2.99 11.76 -9.76
C LEU A 13 1.96 11.54 -10.86
N GLN A 14 1.95 10.35 -11.47
CA GLN A 14 0.92 9.93 -12.40
C GLN A 14 -0.13 9.11 -11.65
N PRO A 15 -1.35 9.66 -11.43
CA PRO A 15 -2.40 8.93 -10.74
C PRO A 15 -2.89 7.76 -11.59
N LEU A 16 -3.28 6.67 -10.92
CA LEU A 16 -3.95 5.55 -11.56
C LEU A 16 -5.38 5.95 -11.98
N PRO A 17 -5.91 5.36 -13.06
CA PRO A 17 -7.31 5.57 -13.43
C PRO A 17 -8.24 5.07 -12.31
N ILE A 18 -9.40 5.73 -12.19
CA ILE A 18 -10.42 5.35 -11.22
C ILE A 18 -11.13 4.10 -11.78
N PRO A 19 -11.20 2.99 -11.01
CA PRO A 19 -11.94 1.80 -11.42
C PRO A 19 -13.44 2.08 -11.51
N GLU A 20 -14.13 1.38 -12.41
CA GLU A 20 -15.59 1.46 -12.58
C GLU A 20 -16.32 0.46 -11.67
N TRP A 21 -15.68 -0.66 -11.34
CA TRP A 21 -16.30 -1.75 -10.60
C TRP A 21 -15.58 -2.06 -9.29
N LYS A 22 -16.33 -2.58 -8.31
CA LYS A 22 -15.74 -3.13 -7.08
C LYS A 22 -14.80 -4.27 -7.45
N TRP A 23 -13.65 -4.35 -6.77
CA TRP A 23 -12.63 -5.39 -6.96
C TRP A 23 -11.83 -5.30 -8.26
N GLU A 24 -11.99 -4.23 -9.04
CA GLU A 24 -11.22 -4.03 -10.28
C GLU A 24 -9.76 -3.67 -9.97
N HIS A 25 -9.54 -2.74 -9.04
CA HIS A 25 -8.22 -2.39 -8.55
C HIS A 25 -8.10 -2.65 -7.05
N LEU A 26 -7.21 -3.58 -6.70
CA LEU A 26 -6.91 -3.95 -5.32
C LEU A 26 -5.47 -3.64 -4.99
N THR A 27 -5.24 -2.99 -3.85
CA THR A 27 -3.90 -2.86 -3.28
C THR A 27 -3.75 -3.84 -2.14
N MET A 28 -2.59 -4.49 -2.07
CA MET A 28 -2.28 -5.50 -1.06
C MET A 28 -1.04 -5.08 -0.30
N ASP A 29 -1.05 -5.22 1.02
CA ASP A 29 0.11 -4.98 1.88
C ASP A 29 0.14 -5.98 3.04
N PHE A 30 1.33 -6.22 3.60
CA PHE A 30 1.52 -7.08 4.75
C PHE A 30 2.20 -6.33 5.89
N VAL A 31 1.56 -6.34 7.05
CA VAL A 31 2.15 -5.81 8.27
C VAL A 31 2.60 -6.97 9.14
N PHE A 32 3.89 -7.04 9.46
CA PHE A 32 4.48 -8.06 10.32
C PHE A 32 4.99 -7.46 11.64
N LYS A 33 5.47 -8.34 12.53
CA LYS A 33 6.02 -7.98 13.86
C LYS A 33 4.98 -7.39 14.82
N LEU A 34 3.73 -7.80 14.66
CA LEU A 34 2.66 -7.53 15.61
C LEU A 34 2.75 -8.48 16.81
N PRO A 35 2.15 -8.12 17.95
CA PRO A 35 1.97 -9.08 19.05
C PRO A 35 1.29 -10.35 18.53
N ARG A 36 1.84 -11.51 18.90
CA ARG A 36 1.35 -12.79 18.41
C ARG A 36 -0.07 -13.06 18.89
N THR A 37 -0.92 -13.51 17.98
CA THR A 37 -2.24 -14.06 18.31
C THR A 37 -2.10 -15.42 19.01
N GLN A 38 -3.20 -15.93 19.58
CA GLN A 38 -3.23 -17.28 20.18
C GLN A 38 -2.86 -18.37 19.15
N ASN A 39 -3.16 -18.13 17.88
CA ASN A 39 -2.84 -19.04 16.76
C ASN A 39 -1.43 -18.82 16.21
N LYS A 40 -0.58 -18.04 16.90
CA LYS A 40 0.82 -17.78 16.56
C LYS A 40 1.05 -16.94 15.29
N HIS A 41 0.05 -16.21 14.82
CA HIS A 41 0.25 -15.24 13.75
C HIS A 41 0.81 -13.93 14.31
N ASP A 42 1.79 -13.33 13.64
CA ASP A 42 2.44 -12.07 14.02
C ASP A 42 2.30 -10.98 12.94
N GLY A 43 1.37 -11.18 12.02
CA GLY A 43 1.12 -10.25 10.94
C GLY A 43 -0.32 -10.29 10.44
N VAL A 44 -0.65 -9.34 9.58
CA VAL A 44 -1.96 -9.20 8.93
C VAL A 44 -1.74 -8.89 7.46
N TRP A 45 -2.51 -9.55 6.59
CA TRP A 45 -2.65 -9.19 5.19
C TRP A 45 -3.78 -8.16 5.05
N VAL A 46 -3.44 -6.99 4.50
CA VAL A 46 -4.38 -5.92 4.21
C VAL A 46 -4.68 -5.93 2.71
N ILE A 47 -5.96 -6.03 2.36
CA ILE A 47 -6.45 -5.89 0.99
C ILE A 47 -7.38 -4.69 0.96
N VAL A 48 -7.10 -3.71 0.10
CA VAL A 48 -7.93 -2.50 -0.03
C VAL A 48 -8.47 -2.39 -1.44
N ASP A 49 -9.79 -2.25 -1.55
CA ASP A 49 -10.48 -1.94 -2.80
C ASP A 49 -10.35 -0.44 -3.10
N GLN A 50 -9.75 -0.10 -4.25
CA GLN A 50 -9.43 1.28 -4.58
C GLN A 50 -10.69 2.13 -4.82
N LEU A 51 -11.79 1.51 -5.29
CA LEU A 51 -13.05 2.18 -5.57
C LEU A 51 -13.78 2.58 -4.29
N THR A 52 -14.04 1.61 -3.41
CA THR A 52 -14.85 1.80 -2.20
C THR A 52 -14.05 2.23 -0.99
N LYS A 53 -12.72 2.13 -1.04
CA LYS A 53 -11.81 2.29 0.12
C LYS A 53 -12.09 1.31 1.26
N SER A 54 -12.80 0.20 0.97
CA SER A 54 -13.02 -0.87 1.94
C SER A 54 -11.72 -1.66 2.14
N ALA A 55 -11.39 -1.97 3.39
CA ALA A 55 -10.24 -2.78 3.75
C ALA A 55 -10.66 -4.13 4.33
N HIS A 56 -10.01 -5.19 3.88
CA HIS A 56 -10.14 -6.54 4.38
C HIS A 56 -8.83 -6.94 5.07
N PHE A 57 -8.94 -7.43 6.30
CA PHE A 57 -7.81 -7.84 7.12
C PHE A 57 -7.87 -9.36 7.31
N LEU A 58 -6.83 -10.06 6.85
CA LEU A 58 -6.69 -11.50 7.05
C LEU A 58 -5.56 -11.75 8.07
N PRO A 59 -5.82 -12.54 9.13
CA PRO A 59 -4.84 -12.86 10.16
C PRO A 59 -3.84 -13.92 9.73
#